data_AF-A0A8X6TJA3-F1
#
_entry.id   AF-A0A8X6TJA3-F1
#
_cell.length_a   1.000
_cell.length_b   1.000
_cell.length_c   1.000
_cell.angle_alpha   90.00
_cell.angle_beta   90.00
_cell.angle_gamma   90.00
#
_symmetry.space_group_name_H-M   'P 1'
#
loop_
_entity.id
_entity.type
_entity.pdbx_description
1 polymer ?
#
loop_
_entity_poly.entity_id
_entity_poly.type
_entity_poly.pdbx_seq_one_letter_code
_entity_poly.pdbx_strand_id
1 'polypeptide(L)'
;MVKVFRSGRNETADLFLTVWLLISQHQIDNVSGLFSKDCLWTTWELSAIVSLSHQMVWHILKKCFNMKKLSSQWVPHRLTYFQKSHLVARWLVSTSSYIAMKDIFMQCIIAIDKTWARAYDPELKRQSNQWHHPSSSNSTVGYRLC
;
A
#
# COMPACT_ATOMS: atom_id res chain seq x y z
N MET A 1 15.50 32.04 40.87
CA MET A 1 14.77 31.07 40.03
C MET A 1 14.70 29.68 40.69
N VAL A 2 14.40 29.61 42.00
CA VAL A 2 14.35 28.32 42.75
C VAL A 2 13.07 28.29 43.58
N LYS A 3 11.93 28.10 42.91
CA LYS A 3 10.63 28.02 43.59
C LYS A 3 9.65 27.06 42.91
N VAL A 4 10.16 25.97 42.31
CA VAL A 4 9.31 24.98 41.60
C VAL A 4 9.59 23.52 42.05
N PHE A 5 10.47 23.29 43.03
CA PHE A 5 10.88 21.92 43.40
C PHE A 5 10.10 21.27 44.56
N ARG A 6 9.09 21.94 45.14
CA ARG A 6 8.39 21.43 46.35
C ARG A 6 7.02 20.80 46.12
N SER A 7 6.49 20.76 44.90
CA SER A 7 5.32 19.94 44.60
C SER A 7 5.80 18.68 43.90
N GLY A 8 5.76 17.56 44.62
CA GLY A 8 6.02 16.23 44.08
C GLY A 8 5.16 15.98 42.85
N ARG A 9 5.76 16.16 41.68
CA ARG A 9 5.21 15.71 40.40
C ARG A 9 5.84 14.36 40.12
N ASN A 10 5.02 13.33 40.14
CA ASN A 10 5.37 11.95 39.81
C ASN A 10 5.22 11.70 38.30
N GLU A 11 4.83 12.73 37.54
CA GLU A 11 4.51 12.62 36.13
C GLU A 11 5.74 12.99 35.29
N THR A 12 6.55 11.98 35.00
CA THR A 12 7.47 11.94 33.86
C THR A 12 6.70 11.57 32.60
N ALA A 13 5.62 12.29 32.30
CA ALA A 13 4.99 12.21 30.99
C ALA A 13 5.72 13.21 30.09
N ASP A 14 6.58 12.72 29.22
CA ASP A 14 7.18 13.52 28.16
C ASP A 14 6.08 14.30 27.42
N LEU A 15 6.32 15.60 27.23
CA LEU A 15 5.45 16.55 26.55
C LEU A 15 5.31 16.25 25.03
N PHE A 16 5.04 15.02 24.63
CA PHE A 16 4.73 14.67 23.24
C PHE A 16 3.35 15.20 22.78
N LEU A 17 2.51 15.64 23.73
CA LEU A 17 1.19 16.21 23.44
C LEU A 17 1.24 17.62 22.83
N THR A 18 2.39 18.30 22.78
CA THR A 18 2.50 19.67 22.20
C THR A 18 2.63 19.68 20.67
N VAL A 19 3.04 18.58 20.04
CA VAL A 19 3.21 18.53 18.56
C VAL A 19 1.86 18.49 17.83
N TRP A 20 0.79 18.04 18.49
CA TRP A 20 -0.55 17.90 17.92
C TRP A 20 -1.22 19.23 17.55
N LEU A 21 -0.78 20.35 18.13
CA LEU A 21 -1.47 21.64 18.00
C LEU A 21 -1.01 22.51 16.81
N LEU A 22 0.05 22.12 16.09
CA LEU A 22 0.60 22.91 14.98
C LEU A 22 0.25 22.36 13.58
N ILE A 23 -0.59 21.33 13.50
CA ILE A 23 -1.01 20.78 12.21
C ILE A 23 -2.27 21.53 11.77
N SER A 24 -2.11 22.45 10.81
CA SER A 24 -3.26 23.11 10.18
C SER A 24 -4.10 22.08 9.41
N GLN A 25 -5.43 22.20 9.50
CA GLN A 25 -6.36 21.34 8.76
C GLN A 25 -6.06 21.31 7.26
N HIS A 26 -5.61 22.44 6.69
CA HIS A 26 -5.16 22.55 5.31
C HIS A 26 -4.00 21.59 4.97
N GLN A 27 -3.08 21.33 5.91
CA GLN A 27 -1.98 20.39 5.69
C GLN A 27 -2.47 18.94 5.69
N ILE A 28 -3.47 18.62 6.53
CA ILE A 28 -4.11 17.30 6.56
C ILE A 28 -4.84 17.06 5.23
N ASP A 29 -5.59 18.07 4.77
CA ASP A 29 -6.35 17.98 3.52
C ASP A 29 -5.43 17.87 2.30
N ASN A 30 -4.28 18.56 2.30
CA ASN A 30 -3.25 18.41 1.27
C ASN A 30 -2.67 16.98 1.23
N VAL A 31 -2.34 16.40 2.39
CA VAL A 31 -1.88 15.01 2.46
C VAL A 31 -2.98 14.07 1.96
N SER A 32 -4.23 14.28 2.37
CA SER A 32 -5.38 13.49 1.90
C SER A 32 -5.55 13.54 0.38
N GLY A 33 -5.43 14.74 -0.21
CA GLY A 33 -5.51 14.94 -1.66
C GLY A 33 -4.38 14.25 -2.42
N LEU A 34 -3.16 14.20 -1.87
CA LEU A 34 -2.04 13.47 -2.46
C LEU A 34 -2.26 11.94 -2.44
N PHE A 35 -2.78 11.41 -1.32
CA PHE A 35 -3.10 9.98 -1.20
C PHE A 35 -4.28 9.54 -2.06
N SER A 36 -5.23 10.44 -2.30
CA SER A 36 -6.36 10.16 -3.20
C SER A 36 -5.90 10.01 -4.66
N LYS A 37 -4.77 10.63 -5.04
CA LYS A 37 -4.17 10.48 -6.37
C LYS A 37 -3.31 9.22 -6.48
N ASP A 38 -2.41 9.02 -5.52
CA ASP A 38 -1.51 7.87 -5.49
C ASP A 38 -1.30 7.36 -4.06
N CYS A 39 -1.47 6.05 -3.82
CA CYS A 39 -1.22 5.44 -2.50
C CYS A 39 0.25 5.05 -2.25
N LEU A 40 1.12 5.35 -3.23
CA LEU A 40 2.50 4.88 -3.32
C LEU A 40 3.54 5.80 -2.68
N TRP A 41 3.11 6.91 -2.09
CA TRP A 41 4.04 7.91 -1.57
C TRP A 41 4.89 7.39 -0.41
N THR A 42 6.18 7.68 -0.48
CA THR A 42 7.10 7.51 0.65
C THR A 42 6.92 8.66 1.63
N THR A 43 7.08 8.40 2.92
CA THR A 43 7.00 9.43 3.97
C THR A 43 8.01 10.57 3.77
N TRP A 44 9.13 10.29 3.10
CA TRP A 44 10.13 11.29 2.70
C TRP A 44 9.65 12.22 1.59
N GLU A 45 9.03 11.67 0.54
CA GLU A 45 8.49 12.45 -0.59
C GLU A 45 7.36 13.36 -0.11
N LEU A 46 6.50 12.85 0.77
CA LEU A 46 5.43 13.64 1.39
C LEU A 46 6.00 14.74 2.29
N SER A 47 7.04 14.44 3.05
CA SER A 47 7.72 15.41 3.90
C SER A 47 8.30 16.56 3.07
N ALA A 48 8.88 16.26 1.90
CA ALA A 48 9.37 17.26 0.96
C ALA A 48 8.24 18.10 0.34
N ILE A 49 7.13 17.49 -0.08
CA ILE A 49 6.01 18.20 -0.74
C ILE A 49 5.25 19.09 0.25
N VAL A 50 4.95 18.57 1.43
CA VAL A 50 4.13 19.25 2.44
C VAL A 50 5.01 20.12 3.37
N SER A 51 6.34 20.09 3.22
CA SER A 51 7.32 20.81 4.05
C SER A 51 7.14 20.54 5.55
N LEU A 52 6.77 19.30 5.89
CA LEU A 52 6.61 18.82 7.26
C LEU A 52 7.77 17.91 7.65
N SER A 53 8.04 17.79 8.95
CA SER A 53 9.00 16.77 9.41
C SER A 53 8.48 15.36 9.10
N HIS A 54 9.40 14.43 8.84
CA HIS A 54 9.07 13.03 8.56
C HIS A 54 8.22 12.40 9.67
N GLN A 55 8.52 12.74 10.93
CA GLN A 55 7.75 12.30 12.10
C GLN A 55 6.32 12.84 12.06
N MET A 56 6.10 14.10 11.71
CA MET A 56 4.75 14.68 11.61
C MET A 56 3.92 13.99 10.53
N VAL A 57 4.50 13.75 9.35
CA VAL A 57 3.82 13.00 8.27
C VAL A 57 3.44 11.60 8.74
N TRP A 58 4.36 10.90 9.41
CA TRP A 58 4.07 9.57 9.95
C TRP A 58 2.96 9.60 11.00
N HIS A 59 2.96 10.61 11.89
CA HIS A 59 1.91 10.81 12.88
C HIS A 59 0.55 11.10 12.24
N ILE A 60 0.48 11.96 11.22
CA ILE A 60 -0.76 12.24 10.49
C ILE A 60 -1.31 10.95 9.87
N LEU A 61 -0.47 10.17 9.19
CA LEU A 61 -0.88 8.91 8.55
C LEU A 61 -1.39 7.88 9.55
N LYS A 62 -0.72 7.75 10.70
CA LYS A 62 -1.06 6.74 11.71
C LYS A 62 -2.17 7.15 12.66
N LYS A 63 -2.21 8.42 13.04
CA LYS A 63 -3.11 8.91 14.10
C LYS A 63 -4.33 9.64 13.55
N CYS A 64 -4.19 10.42 12.48
CA CYS A 64 -5.32 11.11 11.86
C CYS A 64 -6.06 10.20 10.86
N PHE A 65 -5.33 9.52 9.96
CA PHE A 65 -5.94 8.66 8.93
C PHE A 65 -6.04 7.18 9.30
N ASN A 66 -5.39 6.75 10.39
CA ASN A 66 -5.32 5.36 10.84
C ASN A 66 -4.88 4.37 9.74
N MET A 67 -3.97 4.78 8.86
CA MET A 67 -3.53 3.99 7.72
C MET A 67 -2.48 2.94 8.10
N LYS A 68 -2.49 1.82 7.38
CA LYS A 68 -1.50 0.74 7.51
C LYS A 68 -0.63 0.70 6.26
N LYS A 69 0.68 0.54 6.44
CA LYS A 69 1.59 0.32 5.32
C LYS A 69 1.65 -1.18 5.06
N LEU A 70 1.20 -1.62 3.88
CA LEU A 70 1.14 -3.01 3.46
C LEU A 70 1.95 -3.18 2.17
N SER A 71 2.60 -4.33 2.01
CA SER A 71 3.21 -4.71 0.73
C SER A 71 2.10 -4.88 -0.30
N SER A 72 2.20 -4.22 -1.46
CA SER A 72 1.32 -4.53 -2.57
C SER A 72 1.58 -5.94 -3.08
N GLN A 73 0.55 -6.50 -3.70
CA GLN A 73 0.66 -7.74 -4.44
C GLN A 73 1.55 -7.52 -5.67
N TRP A 74 2.46 -8.45 -5.92
CA TRP A 74 3.27 -8.46 -7.13
C TRP A 74 2.39 -8.81 -8.33
N VAL A 75 2.41 -7.96 -9.35
CA VAL A 75 1.70 -8.19 -10.62
C VAL A 75 2.76 -8.27 -11.72
N PRO A 76 2.95 -9.43 -12.37
CA PRO A 76 4.05 -9.64 -13.33
C PRO A 76 4.01 -8.71 -14.54
N HIS A 77 2.82 -8.29 -14.97
CA HIS A 77 2.68 -7.42 -16.12
C HIS A 77 1.42 -6.56 -16.04
N ARG A 78 1.52 -5.31 -16.50
CA ARG A 78 0.35 -4.44 -16.68
C ARG A 78 -0.32 -4.80 -18.00
N LEU A 79 -1.41 -5.53 -17.91
CA LEU A 79 -2.18 -5.91 -19.09
C LEU A 79 -2.87 -4.69 -19.73
N THR A 80 -2.72 -4.56 -21.04
CA THR A 80 -3.47 -3.61 -21.86
C THR A 80 -4.95 -3.99 -21.91
N TYR A 81 -5.81 -3.04 -22.29
CA TYR A 81 -7.25 -3.29 -22.45
C TYR A 81 -7.53 -4.48 -23.38
N PHE A 82 -6.83 -4.55 -24.52
CA PHE A 82 -6.98 -5.63 -25.49
C PHE A 82 -6.50 -6.99 -24.96
N GLN A 83 -5.39 -7.02 -24.21
CA GLN A 83 -4.94 -8.26 -23.57
C GLN A 83 -5.95 -8.76 -22.55
N LYS A 84 -6.58 -7.86 -21.77
CA LYS A 84 -7.64 -8.22 -20.82
C LYS A 84 -8.86 -8.79 -21.54
N SER A 85 -9.34 -8.14 -22.60
CA SER A 85 -10.50 -8.63 -23.35
C SER A 85 -10.22 -9.99 -23.97
N HIS A 86 -9.02 -10.18 -24.53
CA HIS A 86 -8.61 -11.46 -25.11
C HIS A 86 -8.50 -12.56 -24.04
N LEU A 87 -7.97 -12.27 -22.85
CA LEU A 87 -7.93 -13.23 -21.74
C LEU A 87 -9.32 -13.62 -21.27
N VAL A 88 -10.25 -12.67 -21.15
CA VAL A 88 -11.65 -12.94 -20.78
C VAL A 88 -12.32 -13.81 -21.83
N ALA A 89 -12.16 -13.50 -23.12
CA ALA A 89 -12.71 -14.30 -24.20
C ALA A 89 -12.16 -15.75 -24.17
N ARG A 90 -10.84 -15.91 -23.99
CA ARG A 90 -10.21 -17.23 -23.86
C ARG A 90 -10.76 -17.99 -22.64
N TRP A 91 -10.86 -17.30 -21.50
CA TRP A 91 -11.39 -17.89 -20.27
C TRP A 91 -12.82 -18.40 -20.47
N LEU A 92 -13.69 -17.59 -21.07
CA LEU A 92 -15.08 -17.99 -21.35
C LEU A 92 -15.16 -19.26 -22.20
N VAL A 93 -14.38 -19.34 -23.29
CA VAL A 93 -14.32 -20.53 -24.15
C VAL A 93 -13.84 -21.75 -23.37
N SER A 94 -12.74 -21.61 -22.62
CA SER A 94 -12.21 -22.71 -21.80
C SER A 94 -13.20 -23.16 -20.72
N THR A 95 -13.94 -22.24 -20.11
CA THR A 95 -14.97 -22.56 -19.12
C THR A 95 -16.16 -23.28 -19.76
N SER A 96 -16.63 -22.85 -20.93
CA SER A 96 -17.69 -23.54 -21.66
C SER A 96 -17.28 -24.96 -22.05
N SER A 97 -16.06 -25.15 -22.56
CA SER A 97 -15.52 -26.48 -22.88
C SER A 97 -15.37 -27.36 -21.64
N TYR A 98 -14.92 -26.77 -20.51
CA TYR A 98 -14.84 -27.48 -19.23
C TYR A 98 -16.23 -27.91 -18.72
N ILE A 99 -17.26 -27.07 -18.85
CA ILE A 99 -18.62 -27.45 -18.43
C ILE A 99 -19.17 -28.57 -19.31
N ALA A 100 -18.92 -28.55 -20.62
CA ALA A 100 -19.47 -29.52 -21.57
C ALA A 100 -18.78 -30.89 -21.52
N MET A 101 -17.45 -30.91 -21.36
CA MET A 101 -16.63 -32.12 -21.51
C MET A 101 -15.84 -32.50 -20.25
N LYS A 102 -15.83 -31.62 -19.24
CA LYS A 102 -15.24 -31.77 -17.90
C LYS A 102 -13.95 -32.58 -17.89
N ASP A 103 -14.02 -33.85 -17.51
CA ASP A 103 -12.86 -34.69 -17.23
C ASP A 103 -12.04 -34.98 -18.50
N ILE A 104 -12.68 -35.08 -19.67
CA ILE A 104 -11.98 -35.30 -20.95
C ILE A 104 -11.15 -34.06 -21.31
N PHE A 105 -11.72 -32.87 -21.12
CA PHE A 105 -11.04 -31.62 -21.43
C PHE A 105 -9.76 -31.45 -20.59
N MET A 106 -9.82 -31.75 -19.29
CA MET A 106 -8.66 -31.68 -18.41
C MET A 106 -7.58 -32.70 -18.77
N GLN A 107 -7.96 -33.93 -19.16
CA GLN A 107 -7.00 -34.97 -19.59
C GLN A 107 -6.27 -34.60 -20.89
N CYS A 108 -6.85 -33.76 -21.74
CA CYS A 108 -6.23 -33.31 -22.98
C CYS A 108 -5.27 -32.13 -22.80
N ILE A 109 -5.25 -31.47 -21.63
CA ILE A 109 -4.36 -30.33 -21.39
C ILE A 109 -3.00 -30.85 -20.93
N ILE A 110 -2.00 -30.67 -21.79
CA ILE A 110 -0.59 -30.85 -21.42
C ILE A 110 0.00 -29.47 -21.18
N ALA A 111 0.23 -29.12 -19.92
CA ALA A 111 0.89 -27.89 -19.53
C ALA A 111 2.39 -28.14 -19.32
N ILE A 112 3.23 -27.30 -19.92
CA ILE A 112 4.68 -27.30 -19.69
C ILE A 112 5.08 -25.86 -19.35
N ASP A 113 5.66 -25.66 -18.18
CA ASP A 113 6.28 -24.41 -17.79
C ASP A 113 7.77 -24.62 -17.47
N LYS A 114 8.56 -23.55 -17.59
CA LYS A 114 9.96 -23.53 -17.17
C LYS A 114 10.10 -22.55 -16.03
N THR A 115 10.30 -23.08 -14.82
CA THR A 115 10.61 -22.28 -13.65
C THR A 115 12.13 -22.17 -13.49
N TRP A 116 12.66 -20.94 -13.54
CA TRP A 116 14.08 -20.69 -13.30
C TRP A 116 14.34 -20.59 -11.79
N ALA A 117 15.17 -21.49 -11.23
CA ALA A 117 15.63 -21.37 -9.85
C ALA A 117 16.82 -20.40 -9.79
N ARG A 118 16.63 -19.19 -9.25
CA ARG A 118 17.70 -18.23 -9.03
C ARG A 118 18.37 -18.47 -7.67
N ALA A 119 19.70 -18.42 -7.64
CA ALA A 119 20.48 -18.53 -6.39
C ALA A 119 20.39 -17.27 -5.50
N TYR A 120 19.97 -16.13 -6.07
CA TYR A 120 19.81 -14.86 -5.37
C TYR A 120 18.72 -14.02 -6.03
N ASP A 121 17.88 -13.37 -5.22
CA ASP A 121 16.84 -12.44 -5.67
C ASP A 121 17.10 -11.04 -5.08
N PRO A 122 17.44 -10.03 -5.90
CA PRO A 122 17.79 -8.69 -5.42
C PRO A 122 16.59 -7.85 -4.98
N GLU A 123 15.34 -8.24 -5.30
CA GLU A 123 14.17 -7.40 -5.04
C GLU A 123 13.60 -7.59 -3.63
N LEU A 124 13.77 -6.58 -2.79
CA LEU A 124 13.25 -6.57 -1.43
C LEU A 124 11.75 -6.22 -1.44
N LYS A 125 10.92 -7.12 -0.91
CA LYS A 125 9.46 -6.95 -0.66
C LYS A 125 9.08 -5.63 0.03
N ARG A 126 10.04 -4.96 0.68
CA ARG A 126 9.83 -3.64 1.31
C ARG A 126 9.62 -2.49 0.32
N GLN A 127 10.08 -2.63 -0.92
CA GLN A 127 9.97 -1.58 -1.94
C GLN A 127 8.56 -1.44 -2.53
N SER A 128 7.71 -2.46 -2.38
CA SER A 128 6.32 -2.46 -2.86
C SER A 128 5.31 -2.01 -1.79
N ASN A 129 5.76 -1.42 -0.69
CA ASN A 129 4.89 -1.04 0.42
C ASN A 129 4.04 0.21 0.11
N GLN A 130 2.71 0.06 0.13
CA GLN A 130 1.71 1.13 -0.07
C GLN A 130 0.94 1.40 1.23
N TRP A 131 0.33 2.58 1.34
CA TRP A 131 -0.55 2.90 2.47
C TRP A 131 -2.01 2.57 2.15
N HIS A 132 -2.68 1.90 3.08
CA HIS A 132 -4.08 1.51 2.98
C HIS A 132 -4.91 2.11 4.10
N HIS A 133 -6.10 2.60 3.74
CA HIS A 133 -7.12 2.99 4.70
C HIS A 133 -7.70 1.76 5.40
N PRO A 134 -8.12 1.89 6.67
CA PRO A 134 -8.74 0.78 7.41
C PRO A 134 -10.08 0.33 6.81
N SER A 135 -10.78 1.22 6.08
CA SER A 135 -12.02 0.93 5.36
C SER A 135 -11.80 0.28 3.98
N SER A 136 -10.57 0.27 3.46
CA SER A 136 -10.26 -0.33 2.16
C SER A 136 -10.11 -1.85 2.32
N SER A 137 -11.19 -2.59 2.09
CA SER A 137 -11.13 -4.04 1.90
C SER A 137 -10.41 -4.38 0.59
N ASN A 138 -9.08 -4.54 0.64
CA ASN A 138 -8.19 -5.27 -0.29
C ASN A 138 -8.55 -5.31 -1.80
N SER A 139 -9.12 -4.27 -2.42
CA SER A 139 -9.62 -4.36 -3.80
C SER A 139 -9.12 -3.30 -4.78
N THR A 140 -8.44 -2.26 -4.33
CA THR A 140 -7.86 -1.26 -5.26
C THR A 140 -6.34 -1.29 -5.18
N VAL A 141 -5.75 -2.12 -6.04
CA VAL A 141 -4.30 -2.30 -6.19
C VAL A 141 -3.74 -1.10 -6.94
N GLY A 142 -2.94 -0.26 -6.28
CA GLY A 142 -2.08 0.71 -6.95
C GLY A 142 -1.02 -0.03 -7.76
N TYR A 143 -0.96 0.22 -9.06
CA TYR A 143 -0.04 -0.48 -9.95
C TYR A 143 1.34 0.17 -9.90
N ARG A 144 2.38 -0.60 -9.54
CA ARG A 144 3.76 -0.29 -9.89
C ARG A 144 4.17 -1.23 -11.02
N LEU A 145 4.61 -0.65 -12.14
CA LEU A 145 5.44 -1.34 -13.12
C LEU A 145 6.88 -1.29 -12.58
N CYS A 146 7.56 -2.44 -12.54
CA CYS A 146 9.00 -2.46 -12.70
C CYS A 146 9.31 -2.42 -14.21
#